data_AF-A0A4S4N5E2-F1
#
_entry.id   AF-A0A4S4N5E2-F1
#
_cell.length_a   1.000
_cell.length_b   1.000
_cell.length_c   1.000
_cell.angle_alpha   90.00
_cell.angle_beta   90.00
_cell.angle_gamma   90.00
#
_symmetry.space_group_name_H-M   'P 1'
#
loop_
_entity.id
_entity.type
_entity.pdbx_description
1 polymer ?
#
loop_
_entity_poly.entity_id
_entity_poly.type
_entity_poly.pdbx_seq_one_letter_code
_entity_poly.pdbx_strand_id
1 'polypeptide(L)'
;MPSVDRTTEFRQTLTEARSNVPEAKRRKLSGRAAENQRGKSDPLNKEYLAEAYNVLNHITTISRMLTTIRKPYLAVDTRNTSLLRQQTRTIDIGGPDQAWANIRHLTDHERDQIDLQARVVLSRCSERVKDLEALEQKRAEMVASKVNPLTRFLPARLRQDESTAVSDFVAAHHSSVTWYLSRRLTEASQTLKEMQEERVKRQLERTRTLGSGAAREAMFMTEPLPSSSSDETNGSSGGSWLGGASHLASSFAASIGTPSLGDPSSSRSTPKISSLPADDYTDVDDDDELELTESQIMQFETENANLLQNVQDTLASVQQAESRLMEISTLQMELVTHLTKQTEQTEKLYDDAIATAATVEKGNVQLKEARRRARDSRKWILLFLIGASLSLLFLHYY
;
A
#
# COMPACT_ATOMS: atom_id res chain seq x y z
N MET A 1 29.37 14.22 13.13
CA MET A 1 30.52 13.50 13.71
C MET A 1 31.03 12.52 12.67
N PRO A 2 32.24 12.71 12.10
CA PRO A 2 32.81 11.75 11.15
C PRO A 2 33.16 10.45 11.88
N SER A 3 32.75 9.30 11.34
CA SER A 3 33.09 7.99 11.87
C SER A 3 34.56 7.67 11.59
N VAL A 4 35.36 7.48 12.63
CA VAL A 4 36.75 7.04 12.49
C VAL A 4 36.77 5.53 12.28
N ASP A 5 37.29 5.09 11.14
CA ASP A 5 37.46 3.67 10.83
C ASP A 5 38.65 3.09 11.62
N ARG A 6 38.36 2.26 12.62
CA ARG A 6 39.34 1.59 13.50
C ARG A 6 39.57 0.13 13.12
N THR A 7 39.18 -0.28 11.91
CA THR A 7 39.26 -1.69 11.48
C THR A 7 40.68 -2.24 11.51
N THR A 8 41.69 -1.41 11.26
CA THR A 8 43.11 -1.79 11.29
C THR A 8 43.63 -2.07 12.70
N GLU A 9 43.34 -1.19 13.66
CA GLU A 9 43.66 -1.37 15.08
C GLU A 9 43.01 -2.65 15.64
N PHE A 10 41.76 -2.90 15.25
CA PHE A 10 41.05 -4.12 15.63
C PHE A 10 41.74 -5.38 15.08
N ARG A 11 42.19 -5.37 13.81
CA ARG A 11 42.90 -6.53 13.24
C ARG A 11 44.23 -6.79 13.93
N GLN A 12 44.98 -5.75 14.28
CA GLN A 12 46.27 -5.88 14.98
C GLN A 12 46.11 -6.47 16.38
N THR A 13 45.18 -5.93 17.17
CA THR A 13 44.85 -6.45 18.51
C THR A 13 44.33 -7.89 18.45
N LEU A 14 43.57 -8.24 17.40
CA LEU A 14 43.11 -9.61 17.20
C LEU A 14 44.28 -10.55 16.88
N THR A 15 45.24 -10.15 16.04
CA THR A 15 46.44 -10.95 15.75
C THR A 15 47.33 -11.17 16.97
N GLU A 16 47.49 -10.14 17.81
CA GLU A 16 48.25 -10.21 19.06
C GLU A 16 47.55 -11.08 20.12
N ALA A 17 46.23 -10.94 20.25
CA ALA A 17 45.44 -11.84 21.09
C ALA A 17 45.51 -13.29 20.58
N ARG A 18 45.57 -13.48 19.25
CA ARG A 18 45.70 -14.80 18.63
C ARG A 18 47.05 -15.42 18.99
N SER A 19 48.17 -14.70 18.98
CA SER A 19 49.50 -15.25 19.24
C SER A 19 49.67 -15.68 20.71
N ASN A 20 48.97 -15.03 21.63
CA ASN A 20 48.99 -15.34 23.07
C ASN A 20 48.21 -16.61 23.47
N VAL A 21 47.48 -17.25 22.55
CA VAL A 21 46.70 -18.47 22.83
C VAL A 21 47.40 -19.72 22.25
N PRO A 22 47.66 -20.76 23.08
CA PRO A 22 48.26 -22.02 22.62
C PRO A 22 47.48 -22.67 21.47
N GLU A 23 48.19 -23.22 20.48
CA GLU A 23 47.61 -23.75 19.23
C GLU A 23 46.57 -24.87 19.46
N ALA A 24 46.74 -25.67 20.50
CA ALA A 24 45.79 -26.70 20.92
C ALA A 24 44.44 -26.14 21.40
N LYS A 25 44.42 -24.93 21.98
CA LYS A 25 43.18 -24.20 22.32
C LYS A 25 42.58 -23.51 21.09
N ARG A 26 43.42 -23.02 20.15
CA ARG A 26 42.98 -22.43 18.88
C ARG A 26 42.18 -23.42 18.01
N ARG A 27 42.66 -24.66 17.84
CA ARG A 27 41.93 -25.70 17.08
C ARG A 27 40.62 -26.11 17.75
N LYS A 28 40.58 -26.23 19.07
CA LYS A 28 39.34 -26.56 19.82
C LYS A 28 38.30 -25.43 19.82
N LEU A 29 38.72 -24.16 19.83
CA LEU A 29 37.81 -23.00 19.74
C LEU A 29 37.26 -22.81 18.32
N SER A 30 38.11 -22.97 17.29
CA SER A 30 37.70 -22.84 15.88
C SER A 30 36.78 -23.99 15.44
N GLY A 31 37.16 -25.24 15.72
CA GLY A 31 36.35 -26.40 15.35
C GLY A 31 35.01 -26.46 16.08
N ARG A 32 34.99 -26.18 17.38
CA ARG A 32 33.77 -26.28 18.20
C ARG A 32 32.82 -25.09 18.03
N ALA A 33 33.31 -23.90 17.62
CA ALA A 33 32.45 -22.78 17.26
C ALA A 33 31.88 -22.91 15.83
N ALA A 34 32.68 -23.40 14.88
CA ALA A 34 32.24 -23.56 13.49
C ALA A 34 31.30 -24.77 13.28
N GLU A 35 31.42 -25.83 14.08
CA GLU A 35 30.65 -27.06 13.94
C GLU A 35 29.30 -27.02 14.68
N ASN A 36 29.20 -26.32 15.82
CA ASN A 36 27.93 -26.20 16.57
C ASN A 36 26.94 -25.17 16.01
N GLN A 37 27.39 -24.16 15.25
CA GLN A 37 26.50 -23.11 14.71
C GLN A 37 25.93 -23.42 13.32
N ARG A 38 26.55 -24.34 12.57
CA ARG A 38 26.29 -24.52 11.13
C ARG A 38 25.30 -25.64 10.80
N GLY A 39 24.75 -26.31 11.82
CA GLY A 39 23.90 -27.49 11.69
C GLY A 39 22.42 -27.16 11.45
N LYS A 40 21.98 -27.24 10.19
CA LYS A 40 20.57 -27.33 9.72
C LYS A 40 19.63 -26.11 9.85
N SER A 41 19.80 -25.18 10.78
CA SER A 41 18.95 -23.96 10.85
C SER A 41 19.38 -22.87 9.85
N ASP A 42 20.66 -22.84 9.52
CA ASP A 42 21.27 -21.87 8.61
C ASP A 42 20.73 -21.89 7.15
N PRO A 43 20.41 -23.04 6.51
CA PRO A 43 19.79 -23.05 5.19
C PRO A 43 18.34 -22.55 5.19
N LEU A 44 17.53 -22.90 6.19
CA LEU A 44 16.14 -22.44 6.30
C LEU A 44 16.06 -20.92 6.49
N ASN A 45 16.98 -20.37 7.31
CA ASN A 45 17.10 -18.92 7.46
C ASN A 45 17.49 -18.24 6.14
N LYS A 46 18.39 -18.84 5.35
CA LYS A 46 18.80 -18.30 4.05
C LYS A 46 17.66 -18.34 3.04
N GLU A 47 16.91 -19.43 3.00
CA GLU A 47 15.74 -19.57 2.13
C GLU A 47 14.65 -18.55 2.51
N TYR A 48 14.34 -18.44 3.80
CA TYR A 48 13.40 -17.45 4.33
C TYR A 48 13.80 -16.02 3.93
N LEU A 49 15.07 -15.65 4.14
CA LEU A 49 15.54 -14.30 3.82
C LEU A 49 15.58 -14.05 2.31
N ALA A 50 16.00 -15.03 1.51
CA ALA A 50 15.99 -14.91 0.05
C ALA A 50 14.57 -14.65 -0.47
N GLU A 51 13.59 -15.39 0.05
CA GLU A 51 12.20 -15.22 -0.33
C GLU A 51 11.62 -13.90 0.17
N ALA A 52 11.97 -13.46 1.38
CA ALA A 52 11.62 -12.14 1.90
C ALA A 52 12.16 -10.99 1.01
N TYR A 53 13.41 -11.09 0.54
CA TYR A 53 13.97 -10.11 -0.40
C TYR A 53 13.26 -10.14 -1.76
N ASN A 54 12.87 -11.30 -2.26
CA ASN A 54 12.10 -11.41 -3.49
C ASN A 54 10.76 -10.68 -3.35
N VAL A 55 10.04 -10.92 -2.26
CA VAL A 55 8.77 -10.22 -1.94
C VAL A 55 8.99 -8.71 -1.85
N LEU A 56 10.03 -8.28 -1.12
CA LEU A 56 10.38 -6.86 -0.99
C LEU A 56 10.63 -6.20 -2.35
N ASN A 57 11.36 -6.87 -3.25
CA ASN A 57 11.63 -6.37 -4.59
C ASN A 57 10.33 -6.16 -5.36
N HIS A 58 9.40 -7.11 -5.33
CA HIS A 58 8.10 -6.96 -6.00
C HIS A 58 7.29 -5.80 -5.41
N ILE A 59 7.20 -5.69 -4.08
CA ILE A 59 6.50 -4.60 -3.39
C ILE A 59 7.13 -3.23 -3.73
N THR A 60 8.47 -3.17 -3.82
CA THR A 60 9.18 -1.94 -4.16
C THR A 60 8.94 -1.55 -5.61
N THR A 61 8.99 -2.51 -6.54
CA THR A 61 8.72 -2.28 -7.97
C THR A 61 7.30 -1.78 -8.19
N ILE A 62 6.29 -2.42 -7.60
CA ILE A 62 4.89 -1.97 -7.75
C ILE A 62 4.68 -0.59 -7.10
N SER A 63 5.28 -0.32 -5.94
CA SER A 63 5.17 0.99 -5.28
C SER A 63 5.79 2.12 -6.13
N ARG A 64 6.95 1.86 -6.74
CA ARG A 64 7.61 2.81 -7.67
C ARG A 64 6.79 3.00 -8.95
N MET A 65 6.25 1.92 -9.50
CA MET A 65 5.38 1.97 -10.67
C MET A 65 4.15 2.84 -10.38
N LEU A 66 3.40 2.56 -9.30
CA LEU A 66 2.18 3.29 -8.91
C LEU A 66 2.45 4.79 -8.71
N THR A 67 3.56 5.15 -8.06
CA THR A 67 3.94 6.56 -7.87
C THR A 67 4.29 7.25 -9.20
N THR A 68 4.95 6.55 -10.12
CA THR A 68 5.32 7.08 -11.45
C THR A 68 4.09 7.30 -12.33
N ILE A 69 3.19 6.31 -12.38
CA ILE A 69 2.01 6.35 -13.25
C ILE A 69 0.85 7.15 -12.65
N ARG A 70 0.91 7.58 -11.38
CA ARG A 70 -0.19 8.29 -10.71
C ARG A 70 -0.75 9.45 -11.54
N LYS A 71 0.11 10.30 -12.09
CA LYS A 71 -0.32 11.45 -12.90
C LYS A 71 -1.00 11.03 -14.21
N PRO A 72 -0.37 10.24 -15.10
CA PRO A 72 -1.00 9.84 -16.35
C PRO A 72 -2.19 8.89 -16.16
N TYR A 73 -2.25 8.13 -15.05
CA TYR A 73 -3.39 7.30 -14.68
C TYR A 73 -4.62 8.16 -14.32
N LEU A 74 -4.43 9.22 -13.54
CA LEU A 74 -5.50 10.10 -13.07
C LEU A 74 -5.99 11.11 -14.12
N ALA A 75 -5.21 11.37 -15.17
CA ALA A 75 -5.61 12.24 -16.27
C ALA A 75 -6.66 11.53 -17.15
N VAL A 76 -7.95 11.75 -16.85
CA VAL A 76 -9.11 11.19 -17.59
C VAL A 76 -9.47 12.06 -18.83
N ASP A 77 -8.71 13.13 -19.09
CA ASP A 77 -9.07 14.14 -20.09
C ASP A 77 -9.04 13.66 -21.55
N THR A 78 -10.10 14.07 -22.24
CA THR A 78 -10.67 13.66 -23.52
C THR A 78 -10.05 14.27 -24.77
N ARG A 79 -8.84 14.84 -24.70
CA ARG A 79 -8.21 15.31 -25.92
C ARG A 79 -7.63 14.09 -26.63
N ASN A 80 -8.45 13.53 -27.51
CA ASN A 80 -8.11 12.64 -28.60
C ASN A 80 -6.77 13.06 -29.21
N THR A 81 -5.65 12.56 -28.68
CA THR A 81 -4.35 12.60 -29.37
C THR A 81 -4.28 11.42 -30.34
N SER A 82 -5.40 11.11 -30.99
CA SER A 82 -5.67 9.89 -31.77
C SER A 82 -5.04 9.91 -33.15
N LEU A 83 -3.89 10.58 -33.31
CA LEU A 83 -3.17 10.65 -34.59
C LEU A 83 -1.70 10.25 -34.51
N LEU A 84 -1.16 9.87 -33.35
CA LEU A 84 0.19 9.29 -33.27
C LEU A 84 0.15 7.86 -32.71
N ARG A 85 0.12 6.90 -33.63
CA ARG A 85 0.63 5.53 -33.50
C ARG A 85 0.17 4.78 -32.24
N GLN A 86 -0.99 4.12 -32.33
CA GLN A 86 -1.36 2.99 -31.48
C GLN A 86 -0.32 1.87 -31.63
N GLN A 87 0.75 1.93 -30.84
CA GLN A 87 1.48 0.71 -30.47
C GLN A 87 0.76 0.13 -29.26
N THR A 88 0.14 -1.02 -29.43
CA THR A 88 -0.28 -1.88 -28.32
C THR A 88 0.96 -2.21 -27.50
N ARG A 89 1.19 -1.48 -26.42
CA ARG A 89 2.30 -1.74 -25.51
C ARG A 89 1.83 -2.82 -24.53
N THR A 90 2.50 -3.97 -24.53
CA THR A 90 2.34 -4.95 -23.46
C THR A 90 2.95 -4.36 -22.20
N ILE A 91 2.09 -3.93 -21.29
CA ILE A 91 2.49 -3.36 -20.00
C ILE A 91 2.99 -4.52 -19.12
N ASP A 92 4.30 -4.55 -18.84
CA ASP A 92 4.93 -5.54 -17.97
C ASP A 92 5.40 -4.89 -16.66
N ILE A 93 4.81 -5.31 -15.54
CA ILE A 93 5.16 -4.87 -14.16
C ILE A 93 6.61 -5.24 -13.80
N GLY A 94 7.16 -6.30 -14.41
CA GLY A 94 8.56 -6.69 -14.22
C GLY A 94 9.57 -5.92 -15.08
N GLY A 95 9.09 -5.03 -15.95
CA GLY A 95 9.93 -4.29 -16.90
C GLY A 95 10.89 -3.30 -16.22
N PRO A 96 11.98 -2.90 -16.92
CA PRO A 96 12.94 -1.92 -16.41
C PRO A 96 12.23 -0.60 -16.05
N ASP A 97 12.71 0.09 -15.02
CA ASP A 97 12.13 1.35 -14.49
C ASP A 97 11.87 2.43 -15.58
N GLN A 98 12.64 2.40 -16.68
CA GLN A 98 12.44 3.28 -17.85
C GLN A 98 11.09 3.08 -18.56
N ALA A 99 10.47 1.90 -18.48
CA ALA A 99 9.23 1.58 -19.18
C ALA A 99 8.08 2.48 -18.74
N TRP A 100 8.06 2.88 -17.47
CA TRP A 100 6.99 3.64 -16.84
C TRP A 100 7.20 5.16 -16.91
N ALA A 101 8.46 5.61 -16.92
CA ALA A 101 8.81 7.03 -16.94
C ALA A 101 8.42 7.73 -18.26
N ASN A 102 8.33 6.98 -19.36
CA ASN A 102 8.03 7.51 -20.70
C ASN A 102 6.52 7.55 -21.02
N ILE A 103 5.65 7.12 -20.10
CA ILE A 103 4.21 7.04 -20.34
C ILE A 103 3.56 8.36 -19.91
N ARG A 104 3.11 9.16 -20.89
CA ARG A 104 2.48 10.46 -20.64
C ARG A 104 0.96 10.41 -20.61
N HIS A 105 0.36 9.42 -21.26
CA HIS A 105 -1.08 9.20 -21.33
C HIS A 105 -1.36 7.69 -21.30
N LEU A 106 -2.45 7.30 -20.64
CA LEU A 106 -2.96 5.92 -20.66
C LEU A 106 -4.38 5.93 -21.22
N THR A 107 -4.69 4.92 -22.02
CA THR A 107 -6.06 4.61 -22.43
C THR A 107 -6.81 3.95 -21.27
N ASP A 108 -8.15 3.96 -21.34
CA ASP A 108 -8.98 3.35 -20.28
C ASP A 108 -8.71 1.84 -20.13
N HIS A 109 -8.50 1.16 -21.26
CA HIS A 109 -8.09 -0.24 -21.29
C HIS A 109 -6.71 -0.49 -20.66
N GLU A 110 -5.72 0.38 -20.90
CA GLU A 110 -4.39 0.25 -20.28
C GLU A 110 -4.44 0.48 -18.77
N ARG A 111 -5.24 1.45 -18.31
CA ARG A 111 -5.48 1.65 -16.87
C ARG A 111 -6.10 0.39 -16.24
N ASP A 112 -7.06 -0.20 -16.91
CA ASP A 112 -7.71 -1.42 -16.48
C ASP A 112 -6.77 -2.62 -16.38
N GLN A 113 -5.88 -2.76 -17.35
CA GLN A 113 -4.86 -3.80 -17.34
C GLN A 113 -3.89 -3.60 -16.15
N ILE A 114 -3.49 -2.35 -15.89
CA ILE A 114 -2.64 -2.02 -14.74
C ILE A 114 -3.33 -2.37 -13.44
N ASP A 115 -4.62 -2.04 -13.28
CA ASP A 115 -5.39 -2.36 -12.07
C ASP A 115 -5.41 -3.87 -11.81
N LEU A 116 -5.69 -4.66 -12.85
CA LEU A 116 -5.73 -6.11 -12.75
C LEU A 116 -4.35 -6.69 -12.40
N GLN A 117 -3.31 -6.26 -13.11
CA GLN A 117 -1.96 -6.76 -12.88
C GLN A 117 -1.44 -6.34 -11.49
N ALA A 118 -1.66 -5.09 -11.08
CA ALA A 118 -1.26 -4.59 -9.77
C ALA A 118 -1.93 -5.39 -8.65
N ARG A 119 -3.24 -5.67 -8.78
CA ARG A 119 -3.97 -6.49 -7.82
C ARG A 119 -3.41 -7.91 -7.73
N VAL A 120 -3.15 -8.57 -8.87
CA VAL A 120 -2.58 -9.92 -8.90
C VAL A 120 -1.20 -9.97 -8.24
N VAL A 121 -0.38 -8.95 -8.46
CA VAL A 121 0.94 -8.88 -7.80
C VAL A 121 0.79 -8.66 -6.29
N LEU A 122 -0.11 -7.78 -5.85
CA LEU A 122 -0.38 -7.54 -4.43
C LEU A 122 -0.92 -8.79 -3.72
N SER A 123 -1.87 -9.51 -4.33
CA SER A 123 -2.42 -10.75 -3.77
C SER A 123 -1.36 -11.85 -3.70
N ARG A 124 -0.53 -11.99 -4.75
CA ARG A 124 0.58 -12.94 -4.72
C ARG A 124 1.62 -12.60 -3.67
N CYS A 125 1.90 -11.31 -3.45
CA CYS A 125 2.78 -10.88 -2.37
C CYS A 125 2.17 -11.17 -1.00
N SER A 126 0.87 -10.99 -0.81
CA SER A 126 0.20 -11.31 0.47
C SER A 126 0.26 -12.81 0.77
N GLU A 127 0.02 -13.67 -0.23
CA GLU A 127 0.17 -15.12 -0.12
C GLU A 127 1.58 -15.52 0.27
N ARG A 128 2.60 -14.96 -0.40
CA ARG A 128 4.01 -15.25 -0.06
C ARG A 128 4.40 -14.78 1.34
N VAL A 129 3.83 -13.68 1.82
CA VAL A 129 4.03 -13.25 3.21
C VAL A 129 3.40 -14.25 4.19
N LYS A 130 2.20 -14.77 3.90
CA LYS A 130 1.59 -15.85 4.71
C LYS A 130 2.43 -17.13 4.68
N ASP A 131 3.03 -17.47 3.54
CA ASP A 131 3.93 -18.62 3.43
C ASP A 131 5.19 -18.43 4.28
N LEU A 132 5.79 -17.22 4.28
CA LEU A 132 6.92 -16.88 5.15
C LEU A 132 6.56 -17.05 6.64
N GLU A 133 5.37 -16.64 7.04
CA GLU A 133 4.89 -16.83 8.40
C GLU A 133 4.68 -18.30 8.75
N ALA A 134 4.13 -19.10 7.83
CA ALA A 134 3.99 -20.53 8.01
C ALA A 134 5.35 -21.24 8.11
N LEU A 135 6.37 -20.78 7.37
CA LEU A 135 7.74 -21.28 7.49
C LEU A 135 8.33 -20.99 8.88
N GLU A 136 8.08 -19.80 9.44
CA GLU A 136 8.52 -19.47 10.79
C GLU A 136 7.76 -20.26 11.86
N GLN A 137 6.45 -20.49 11.69
CA GLN A 137 5.68 -21.36 12.58
C GLN A 137 6.23 -22.79 12.58
N LYS A 138 6.50 -23.38 11.41
CA LYS A 138 7.12 -24.71 11.30
C LYS A 138 8.48 -24.75 11.98
N ARG A 139 9.26 -23.68 11.88
CA ARG A 139 10.55 -23.58 12.57
C ARG A 139 10.36 -23.52 14.09
N ALA A 140 9.45 -22.69 14.58
CA ALA A 140 9.14 -22.57 16.00
C ALA A 140 8.68 -23.92 16.58
N GLU A 141 7.86 -24.67 15.86
CA GLU A 141 7.44 -26.04 16.22
C GLU A 141 8.62 -27.01 16.26
N MET A 142 9.51 -26.97 15.26
CA MET A 142 10.72 -27.81 15.20
C MET A 142 11.72 -27.47 16.31
N VAL A 143 11.73 -26.24 16.80
CA VAL A 143 12.53 -25.84 17.97
C VAL A 143 11.84 -26.32 19.24
N ALA A 144 10.53 -26.13 19.36
CA ALA A 144 9.73 -26.59 20.50
C ALA A 144 9.80 -28.11 20.67
N SER A 145 9.76 -28.88 19.58
CA SER A 145 9.82 -30.35 19.60
C SER A 145 11.20 -30.88 20.03
N LYS A 146 12.26 -30.08 19.88
CA LYS A 146 13.62 -30.42 20.35
C LYS A 146 13.79 -30.19 21.85
N VAL A 147 12.95 -29.36 22.47
CA VAL A 147 13.04 -29.10 23.90
C VAL A 147 12.43 -30.28 24.65
N ASN A 148 13.25 -31.00 25.41
CA ASN A 148 12.80 -32.16 26.20
C ASN A 148 11.61 -31.78 27.10
N PRO A 149 10.53 -32.59 27.17
CA PRO A 149 9.34 -32.26 27.96
C PRO A 149 9.63 -32.12 29.47
N LEU A 150 10.70 -32.78 29.95
CA LEU A 150 11.16 -32.69 31.34
C LEU A 150 11.77 -31.33 31.70
N THR A 151 12.32 -30.57 30.73
CA THR A 151 12.82 -29.21 31.01
C THR A 151 11.66 -28.24 31.20
N ARG A 152 10.42 -28.62 30.83
CA ARG A 152 9.21 -27.85 31.11
C ARG A 152 8.86 -27.77 32.60
N PHE A 153 9.39 -28.68 33.43
CA PHE A 153 9.22 -28.70 34.88
C PHE A 153 10.37 -28.01 35.65
N LEU A 154 11.44 -27.60 34.96
CA LEU A 154 12.53 -26.88 35.60
C LEU A 154 12.14 -25.40 35.83
N PRO A 155 12.64 -24.76 36.90
CA PRO A 155 12.47 -23.33 37.08
C PRO A 155 13.05 -22.57 35.88
N ALA A 156 12.40 -21.48 35.45
CA ALA A 156 12.79 -20.67 34.29
C ALA A 156 14.29 -20.29 34.25
N ARG A 157 14.90 -20.13 35.43
CA ARG A 157 16.34 -19.84 35.61
C ARG A 157 17.30 -20.93 35.11
N LEU A 158 16.83 -22.16 34.94
CA LEU A 158 17.62 -23.31 34.47
C LEU A 158 17.20 -23.77 33.06
N ARG A 159 16.22 -23.10 32.45
CA ARG A 159 15.62 -23.50 31.16
C ARG A 159 16.25 -22.82 29.95
N GLN A 160 16.97 -21.71 30.15
CA GLN A 160 17.55 -20.93 29.07
C GLN A 160 18.89 -21.52 28.67
N ASP A 161 18.84 -22.47 27.74
CA ASP A 161 20.01 -22.87 26.98
C ASP A 161 20.32 -21.78 25.94
N GLU A 162 21.61 -21.50 25.70
CA GLU A 162 22.07 -20.42 24.82
C GLU A 162 21.47 -20.57 23.39
N SER A 163 21.23 -21.79 22.95
CA SER A 163 20.58 -22.10 21.67
C SER A 163 19.12 -21.69 21.58
N THR A 164 18.38 -21.73 22.69
CA THR A 164 16.96 -21.33 22.73
C THR A 164 16.84 -19.82 22.64
N ALA A 165 17.70 -19.10 23.37
CA ALA A 165 17.74 -17.63 23.32
C ALA A 165 18.12 -17.10 21.92
N VAL A 166 19.08 -17.74 21.24
CA VAL A 166 19.40 -17.41 19.85
C VAL A 166 18.19 -17.68 18.94
N SER A 167 17.47 -18.78 19.16
CA SER A 167 16.26 -19.08 18.38
C SER A 167 15.17 -18.04 18.57
N ASP A 168 14.92 -17.59 19.81
CA ASP A 168 13.93 -16.57 20.12
C ASP A 168 14.26 -15.23 19.44
N PHE A 169 15.56 -14.87 19.38
CA PHE A 169 16.00 -13.69 18.65
C PHE A 169 15.78 -13.82 17.14
N VAL A 170 16.02 -15.00 16.55
CA VAL A 170 15.75 -15.17 15.11
C VAL A 170 14.24 -15.16 14.84
N ALA A 171 13.42 -15.72 15.74
CA ALA A 171 11.96 -15.65 15.62
C ALA A 171 11.46 -14.20 15.69
N ALA A 172 11.98 -13.39 16.62
CA ALA A 172 11.71 -11.96 16.69
C ALA A 172 12.19 -11.21 15.43
N HIS A 173 13.33 -11.58 14.87
CA HIS A 173 13.82 -11.01 13.62
C HIS A 173 12.91 -11.36 12.44
N HIS A 174 12.53 -12.64 12.28
CA HIS A 174 11.62 -13.07 11.22
C HIS A 174 10.22 -12.44 11.36
N SER A 175 9.67 -12.34 12.57
CA SER A 175 8.41 -11.64 12.80
C SER A 175 8.52 -10.15 12.43
N SER A 176 9.64 -9.49 12.74
CA SER A 176 9.87 -8.10 12.32
C SER A 176 9.98 -7.93 10.80
N VAL A 177 10.58 -8.91 10.10
CA VAL A 177 10.71 -8.89 8.63
C VAL A 177 9.35 -9.07 7.97
N THR A 178 8.56 -10.06 8.39
CA THR A 178 7.19 -10.28 7.89
C THR A 178 6.29 -9.09 8.20
N TRP A 179 6.36 -8.52 9.40
CA TRP A 179 5.66 -7.29 9.75
C TRP A 179 6.03 -6.12 8.83
N TYR A 180 7.33 -5.93 8.55
CA TYR A 180 7.79 -4.88 7.65
C TYR A 180 7.25 -5.07 6.21
N LEU A 181 7.26 -6.31 5.70
CA LEU A 181 6.70 -6.63 4.40
C LEU A 181 5.18 -6.40 4.36
N SER A 182 4.43 -6.89 5.36
CA SER A 182 2.99 -6.67 5.50
C SER A 182 2.65 -5.17 5.53
N ARG A 183 3.42 -4.38 6.26
CA ARG A 183 3.27 -2.93 6.33
C ARG A 183 3.49 -2.27 4.97
N ARG A 184 4.57 -2.59 4.29
CA ARG A 184 4.86 -2.07 2.94
C ARG A 184 3.82 -2.48 1.91
N LEU A 185 3.32 -3.71 2.01
CA LEU A 185 2.26 -4.21 1.15
C LEU A 185 0.96 -3.42 1.38
N THR A 186 0.60 -3.18 2.64
CA THR A 186 -0.58 -2.38 3.05
C THR A 186 -0.48 -0.93 2.58
N GLU A 187 0.72 -0.34 2.65
CA GLU A 187 1.00 1.00 2.11
C GLU A 187 0.82 1.02 0.58
N ALA A 188 1.34 0.02 -0.14
CA ALA A 188 1.20 -0.07 -1.60
C ALA A 188 -0.27 -0.26 -2.03
N SER A 189 -1.01 -1.16 -1.38
CA SER A 189 -2.44 -1.38 -1.65
C SER A 189 -3.30 -0.16 -1.30
N GLN A 190 -2.93 0.60 -0.26
CA GLN A 190 -3.56 1.89 0.05
C GLN A 190 -3.39 2.88 -1.11
N THR A 191 -2.19 3.01 -1.67
CA THR A 191 -1.96 3.94 -2.80
C THR A 191 -2.74 3.55 -4.06
N LEU A 192 -2.87 2.24 -4.34
CA LEU A 192 -3.68 1.75 -5.46
C LEU A 192 -5.17 2.05 -5.22
N LYS A 193 -5.67 1.77 -4.02
CA LYS A 193 -7.05 2.05 -3.63
C LYS A 193 -7.39 3.54 -3.80
N GLU A 194 -6.55 4.44 -3.29
CA GLU A 194 -6.75 5.90 -3.44
C GLU A 194 -6.80 6.32 -4.92
N MET A 195 -5.95 5.74 -5.76
CA MET A 195 -5.97 6.02 -7.20
C MET A 195 -7.27 5.53 -7.87
N GLN A 196 -7.77 4.35 -7.47
CA GLN A 196 -9.01 3.78 -7.98
C GLN A 196 -10.24 4.54 -7.50
N GLU A 197 -10.30 4.92 -6.22
CA GLU A 197 -11.37 5.77 -5.68
C GLU A 197 -11.48 7.08 -6.45
N GLU A 198 -10.35 7.74 -6.69
CA GLU A 198 -10.33 9.00 -7.42
C GLU A 198 -10.71 8.82 -8.91
N ARG A 199 -10.37 7.68 -9.53
CA ARG A 199 -10.80 7.36 -10.91
C ARG A 199 -12.30 7.15 -10.98
N VAL A 200 -12.86 6.31 -10.10
CA VAL A 200 -14.31 6.05 -10.01
C VAL A 200 -15.05 7.35 -9.76
N LYS A 201 -14.54 8.18 -8.84
CA LYS A 201 -15.12 9.49 -8.55
C LYS A 201 -15.16 10.40 -9.77
N ARG A 202 -14.07 10.50 -10.55
CA ARG A 202 -14.06 11.31 -11.79
C ARG A 202 -14.98 10.76 -12.87
N GLN A 203 -15.10 9.43 -12.98
CA GLN A 203 -16.05 8.80 -13.91
C GLN A 203 -17.50 9.08 -13.51
N LEU A 204 -17.82 9.00 -12.22
CA LEU A 204 -19.13 9.32 -11.66
C LEU A 204 -19.50 10.81 -11.82
N GLU A 205 -18.54 11.70 -11.58
CA GLU A 205 -18.73 13.13 -11.85
C GLU A 205 -19.01 13.38 -13.33
N ARG A 206 -18.32 12.68 -14.24
CA ARG A 206 -18.54 12.81 -15.67
C ARG A 206 -19.93 12.33 -16.08
N THR A 207 -20.37 11.15 -15.66
CA THR A 207 -21.73 10.66 -15.97
C THR A 207 -22.79 11.62 -15.43
N ARG A 208 -22.57 12.15 -14.22
CA ARG A 208 -23.41 13.19 -13.63
C ARG A 208 -23.44 14.47 -14.47
N THR A 209 -22.29 14.93 -14.97
CA THR A 209 -22.21 16.14 -15.80
C THR A 209 -22.80 15.95 -17.20
N LEU A 210 -22.65 14.79 -17.83
CA LEU A 210 -23.25 14.48 -19.14
C LEU A 210 -24.78 14.54 -19.05
N GLY A 211 -25.37 14.02 -17.96
CA GLY A 211 -26.80 14.16 -17.70
C GLY A 211 -27.24 15.62 -17.52
N SER A 212 -26.44 16.44 -16.83
CA SER A 212 -26.75 17.88 -16.67
C SER A 212 -26.47 18.73 -17.92
N GLY A 213 -25.51 18.32 -18.75
CA GLY A 213 -25.13 19.01 -19.98
C GLY A 213 -26.21 18.85 -21.05
N ALA A 214 -26.68 17.62 -21.25
CA ALA A 214 -27.82 17.34 -22.13
C ALA A 214 -29.10 18.05 -21.68
N ALA A 215 -29.38 18.09 -20.37
CA ALA A 215 -30.51 18.85 -19.84
C ALA A 215 -30.39 20.37 -20.06
N ARG A 216 -29.17 20.93 -19.99
CA ARG A 216 -28.92 22.35 -20.22
C ARG A 216 -28.96 22.72 -21.71
N GLU A 217 -28.47 21.83 -22.57
CA GLU A 217 -28.51 21.98 -24.03
C GLU A 217 -29.95 21.87 -24.56
N ALA A 218 -30.76 20.96 -24.01
CA ALA A 218 -32.19 20.88 -24.28
C ALA A 218 -32.92 22.18 -23.89
N MET A 219 -32.61 22.78 -22.74
CA MET A 219 -33.19 24.08 -22.35
C MET A 219 -32.79 25.21 -23.31
N PHE A 220 -31.59 25.18 -23.88
CA PHE A 220 -31.13 26.19 -24.85
C PHE A 220 -31.73 26.00 -26.25
N MET A 221 -32.11 24.77 -26.63
CA MET A 221 -32.83 24.49 -27.87
C MET A 221 -34.34 24.83 -27.80
N THR A 222 -34.87 25.09 -26.60
CA THR A 222 -36.29 25.47 -26.43
C THR A 222 -36.48 27.00 -26.42
N GLU A 223 -35.41 27.78 -26.56
CA GLU A 223 -35.49 29.24 -26.71
C GLU A 223 -35.49 29.61 -28.20
N PRO A 224 -36.53 30.28 -28.73
CA PRO A 224 -36.58 30.62 -30.14
C PRO A 224 -35.50 31.66 -30.46
N LEU A 225 -34.72 31.42 -31.53
CA LEU A 225 -33.80 32.41 -32.07
C LEU A 225 -34.57 33.71 -32.40
N PRO A 226 -34.04 34.90 -32.05
CA PRO A 226 -34.57 36.13 -32.61
C PRO A 226 -34.29 36.15 -34.12
N SER A 227 -35.36 36.21 -34.90
CA SER A 227 -35.34 36.37 -36.35
C SER A 227 -34.55 37.63 -36.73
N SER A 228 -33.51 37.44 -37.54
CA SER A 228 -32.74 38.53 -38.12
C SER A 228 -33.44 39.02 -39.39
N SER A 229 -34.19 40.10 -39.27
CA SER A 229 -34.58 40.91 -40.43
C SER A 229 -33.35 41.64 -40.96
N SER A 230 -33.11 41.48 -42.25
CA SER A 230 -32.15 42.22 -43.05
C SER A 230 -32.29 43.73 -42.89
N ASP A 231 -31.23 44.41 -42.46
CA ASP A 231 -30.99 45.79 -42.86
C ASP A 231 -29.49 45.99 -43.12
N GLU A 232 -29.16 46.36 -44.35
CA GLU A 232 -27.81 46.71 -44.77
C GLU A 232 -27.43 48.08 -44.20
N THR A 233 -26.33 48.18 -43.45
CA THR A 233 -25.34 49.26 -43.65
C THR A 233 -23.99 48.93 -42.97
N ASN A 234 -22.95 48.82 -43.81
CA ASN A 234 -21.53 49.11 -43.59
C ASN A 234 -20.87 48.87 -42.21
N GLY A 235 -19.88 47.96 -42.20
CA GLY A 235 -18.56 48.28 -41.67
C GLY A 235 -17.92 47.34 -40.64
N SER A 236 -16.89 46.63 -41.11
CA SER A 236 -15.73 46.10 -40.39
C SER A 236 -15.78 44.67 -39.80
N SER A 237 -14.89 43.88 -40.39
CA SER A 237 -14.38 42.58 -40.00
C SER A 237 -13.74 42.53 -38.61
N GLY A 238 -13.97 41.46 -37.86
CA GLY A 238 -13.12 41.08 -36.72
C GLY A 238 -13.73 39.97 -35.87
N GLY A 239 -13.39 38.72 -36.19
CA GLY A 239 -13.78 37.57 -35.36
C GLY A 239 -13.19 37.66 -33.96
N SER A 240 -14.02 37.39 -32.94
CA SER A 240 -13.59 37.31 -31.55
C SER A 240 -14.40 36.26 -30.80
N TRP A 241 -13.94 35.00 -30.86
CA TRP A 241 -14.51 33.86 -30.13
C TRP A 241 -13.80 33.63 -28.77
N LEU A 242 -13.22 34.68 -28.17
CA LEU A 242 -12.53 34.56 -26.90
C LEU A 242 -12.64 35.85 -26.07
N GLY A 243 -13.53 35.85 -25.08
CA GLY A 243 -13.61 36.94 -24.12
C GLY A 243 -14.78 36.79 -23.15
N GLY A 244 -14.54 36.17 -22.00
CA GLY A 244 -15.55 36.14 -20.92
C GLY A 244 -15.25 35.23 -19.74
N ALA A 245 -13.98 35.06 -19.34
CA ALA A 245 -13.66 34.43 -18.06
C ALA A 245 -13.63 35.51 -16.98
N SER A 246 -14.68 35.60 -16.16
CA SER A 246 -14.61 36.00 -14.74
C SER A 246 -15.99 36.29 -14.14
N HIS A 247 -16.69 35.28 -13.65
CA HIS A 247 -17.54 35.40 -12.46
C HIS A 247 -17.50 34.09 -11.69
N LEU A 248 -16.52 34.01 -10.78
CA LEU A 248 -16.44 33.02 -9.73
C LEU A 248 -17.41 33.41 -8.59
N ALA A 249 -17.78 32.39 -7.82
CA ALA A 249 -18.44 32.42 -6.51
C ALA A 249 -19.98 32.45 -6.57
N SER A 250 -20.65 31.29 -6.62
CA SER A 250 -20.89 30.30 -5.53
C SER A 250 -22.07 30.66 -4.63
N SER A 251 -22.86 29.62 -4.29
CA SER A 251 -23.96 29.49 -3.32
C SER A 251 -25.32 29.36 -4.04
N PHE A 252 -26.06 28.25 -3.97
CA PHE A 252 -26.30 27.37 -2.83
C PHE A 252 -26.47 25.90 -3.22
N ALA A 253 -26.08 25.06 -2.27
CA ALA A 253 -26.22 23.63 -2.24
C ALA A 253 -27.69 23.16 -2.26
N ALA A 254 -27.83 21.93 -2.72
CA ALA A 254 -29.04 21.12 -2.63
C ALA A 254 -29.63 21.03 -1.22
N SER A 255 -30.95 20.99 -1.13
CA SER A 255 -31.64 20.25 -0.08
C SER A 255 -32.97 19.69 -0.60
N ILE A 256 -33.01 18.36 -0.68
CA ILE A 256 -34.19 17.51 -0.82
C ILE A 256 -35.03 17.57 0.48
N GLY A 257 -36.37 17.63 0.37
CA GLY A 257 -37.28 16.88 1.25
C GLY A 257 -38.33 17.61 2.11
N THR A 258 -39.59 17.23 1.88
CA THR A 258 -40.77 17.12 2.80
C THR A 258 -41.86 18.21 2.81
N PRO A 259 -43.16 17.84 3.02
CA PRO A 259 -44.32 18.70 2.76
C PRO A 259 -44.91 19.33 4.03
N SER A 260 -45.40 20.57 3.97
CA SER A 260 -46.39 21.06 4.94
C SER A 260 -47.13 22.30 4.44
N LEU A 261 -48.43 22.30 4.72
CA LEU A 261 -49.43 23.35 4.54
C LEU A 261 -49.03 24.72 5.10
N GLY A 262 -49.47 25.78 4.42
CA GLY A 262 -49.49 27.14 4.97
C GLY A 262 -49.38 28.23 3.90
N ASP A 263 -50.50 28.55 3.24
CA ASP A 263 -50.73 29.84 2.57
C ASP A 263 -50.92 30.95 3.64
N PRO A 264 -50.92 32.28 3.33
CA PRO A 264 -50.70 32.92 2.04
C PRO A 264 -49.84 34.21 2.07
N SER A 265 -49.72 34.80 0.87
CA SER A 265 -49.44 36.22 0.55
C SER A 265 -48.03 36.58 0.05
N SER A 266 -47.91 36.73 -1.28
CA SER A 266 -47.59 38.02 -1.92
C SER A 266 -47.47 37.90 -3.45
N SER A 267 -48.39 38.59 -4.13
CA SER A 267 -48.27 39.24 -5.45
C SER A 267 -47.48 38.55 -6.57
N ARG A 268 -48.20 37.81 -7.42
CA ARG A 268 -47.80 37.49 -8.81
C ARG A 268 -48.46 38.52 -9.75
N SER A 269 -47.64 39.40 -10.31
CA SER A 269 -48.05 40.37 -11.33
C SER A 269 -48.00 39.70 -12.71
N THR A 270 -49.16 39.53 -13.33
CA THR A 270 -49.31 39.20 -14.76
C THR A 270 -49.19 40.50 -15.57
N PRO A 271 -48.48 40.52 -16.72
CA PRO A 271 -48.59 41.66 -17.62
C PRO A 271 -49.86 41.55 -18.47
N LYS A 272 -50.48 42.71 -18.61
CA LYS A 272 -51.77 43.04 -19.22
C LYS A 272 -51.59 43.17 -20.73
N ILE A 273 -52.46 42.47 -21.47
CA ILE A 273 -52.57 42.54 -22.94
C ILE A 273 -53.28 43.85 -23.31
N SER A 274 -52.64 44.65 -24.16
CA SER A 274 -53.18 45.86 -24.77
C SER A 274 -53.89 45.49 -26.07
N SER A 275 -55.17 45.85 -26.17
CA SER A 275 -56.02 45.74 -27.35
C SER A 275 -55.84 46.92 -28.31
N LEU A 276 -55.96 46.67 -29.63
CA LEU A 276 -56.58 47.49 -30.72
C LEU A 276 -55.94 47.15 -32.09
N PRO A 277 -56.62 47.42 -33.23
CA PRO A 277 -57.97 47.03 -33.64
C PRO A 277 -57.95 46.10 -34.87
N ALA A 278 -59.09 45.48 -35.15
CA ALA A 278 -59.32 44.65 -36.32
C ALA A 278 -59.25 45.48 -37.62
N ASP A 279 -58.43 45.03 -38.57
CA ASP A 279 -58.70 45.20 -39.99
C ASP A 279 -58.40 43.88 -40.72
N ASP A 280 -59.43 43.47 -41.44
CA ASP A 280 -59.64 42.28 -42.26
C ASP A 280 -58.75 42.31 -43.52
N TYR A 281 -57.82 41.36 -43.65
CA TYR A 281 -57.25 40.91 -44.93
C TYR A 281 -56.82 39.44 -44.82
N THR A 282 -57.64 38.57 -45.39
CA THR A 282 -57.27 37.37 -46.18
C THR A 282 -56.07 36.53 -45.73
N ASP A 283 -56.39 35.36 -45.17
CA ASP A 283 -55.98 34.03 -45.66
C ASP A 283 -54.53 33.90 -46.17
N VAL A 284 -53.60 33.63 -45.24
CA VAL A 284 -52.53 32.65 -45.40
C VAL A 284 -52.31 32.03 -44.00
N ASP A 285 -52.79 30.79 -43.81
CA ASP A 285 -52.26 29.91 -42.77
C ASP A 285 -50.78 29.68 -43.06
N ASP A 286 -49.91 30.50 -42.48
CA ASP A 286 -48.53 30.10 -42.21
C ASP A 286 -48.48 29.67 -40.73
N ASP A 287 -49.17 28.57 -40.44
CA ASP A 287 -48.65 27.58 -39.50
C ASP A 287 -47.32 27.09 -40.08
N ASP A 288 -46.27 27.92 -40.00
CA ASP A 288 -44.89 27.45 -40.04
C ASP A 288 -44.64 26.69 -38.72
N GLU A 289 -45.41 25.63 -38.52
CA GLU A 289 -45.01 24.49 -37.72
C GLU A 289 -43.68 24.08 -38.34
N LEU A 290 -42.58 24.43 -37.66
CA LEU A 290 -41.21 24.13 -38.08
C LEU A 290 -41.08 22.60 -38.20
N GLU A 291 -41.54 22.06 -39.32
CA GLU A 291 -41.35 20.68 -39.71
C GLU A 291 -39.84 20.52 -39.89
N LEU A 292 -39.20 19.94 -38.87
CA LEU A 292 -37.82 19.47 -38.96
C LEU A 292 -37.68 18.73 -40.29
N THR A 293 -36.74 19.16 -41.13
CA THR A 293 -36.53 18.47 -42.41
C THR A 293 -36.29 16.99 -42.12
N GLU A 294 -36.79 16.09 -42.97
CA GLU A 294 -36.63 14.64 -42.79
C GLU A 294 -35.17 14.24 -42.48
N SER A 295 -34.21 14.98 -43.06
CA SER A 295 -32.78 14.86 -42.76
C SER A 295 -32.36 15.28 -41.34
N GLN A 296 -32.96 16.32 -40.77
CA GLN A 296 -32.73 16.75 -39.38
C GLN A 296 -33.32 15.75 -38.38
N ILE A 297 -34.51 15.20 -38.66
CA ILE A 297 -35.13 14.15 -37.83
C ILE A 297 -34.24 12.91 -37.77
N MET A 298 -33.76 12.44 -38.93
CA MET A 298 -32.85 11.30 -39.01
C MET A 298 -31.54 11.57 -38.25
N GLN A 299 -31.02 12.80 -38.28
CA GLN A 299 -29.84 13.20 -37.53
C GLN A 299 -30.10 13.14 -36.01
N PHE A 300 -31.22 13.71 -35.54
CA PHE A 300 -31.58 13.68 -34.11
C PHE A 300 -31.82 12.26 -33.60
N GLU A 301 -32.45 11.39 -34.39
CA GLU A 301 -32.61 9.98 -34.02
C GLU A 301 -31.26 9.27 -33.90
N THR A 302 -30.35 9.54 -34.83
CA THR A 302 -28.99 9.00 -34.82
C THR A 302 -28.18 9.52 -33.62
N GLU A 303 -28.29 10.81 -33.31
CA GLU A 303 -27.62 11.44 -32.16
C GLU A 303 -28.16 10.93 -30.83
N ASN A 304 -29.49 10.78 -30.71
CA ASN A 304 -30.12 10.18 -29.53
C ASN A 304 -29.71 8.72 -29.33
N ALA A 305 -29.66 7.92 -30.40
CA ALA A 305 -29.20 6.54 -30.35
C ALA A 305 -27.73 6.45 -29.89
N ASN A 306 -26.87 7.33 -30.41
CA ASN A 306 -25.46 7.42 -30.01
C ASN A 306 -25.30 7.87 -28.55
N LEU A 307 -26.09 8.86 -28.11
CA LEU A 307 -26.08 9.32 -26.72
C LEU A 307 -26.51 8.21 -25.76
N LEU A 308 -27.59 7.49 -26.06
CA LEU A 308 -28.04 6.35 -25.25
C LEU A 308 -26.98 5.26 -25.18
N GLN A 309 -26.33 4.95 -26.29
CA GLN A 309 -25.23 3.98 -26.33
C GLN A 309 -24.05 4.44 -25.46
N ASN A 310 -23.65 5.71 -25.55
CA ASN A 310 -22.59 6.27 -24.71
C ASN A 310 -22.94 6.25 -23.22
N VAL A 311 -24.20 6.55 -22.88
CA VAL A 311 -24.68 6.46 -21.49
C VAL A 311 -24.65 5.02 -20.99
N GLN A 312 -25.03 4.04 -21.82
CA GLN A 312 -24.95 2.62 -21.47
C GLN A 312 -23.48 2.18 -21.26
N ASP A 313 -22.58 2.54 -22.16
CA ASP A 313 -21.16 2.20 -22.09
C ASP A 313 -20.48 2.84 -20.86
N THR A 314 -20.80 4.10 -20.56
CA THR A 314 -20.27 4.79 -19.38
C THR A 314 -20.80 4.19 -18.08
N LEU A 315 -22.07 3.77 -18.04
CA LEU A 315 -22.64 3.08 -16.89
C LEU A 315 -21.98 1.72 -16.66
N ALA A 316 -21.78 0.93 -17.72
CA ALA A 316 -21.08 -0.35 -17.64
C ALA A 316 -19.63 -0.19 -17.14
N SER A 317 -18.92 0.83 -17.63
CA SER A 317 -17.57 1.18 -17.16
C SER A 317 -17.54 1.55 -15.67
N VAL A 318 -18.50 2.37 -15.21
CA VAL A 318 -18.61 2.74 -13.79
C VAL A 318 -18.88 1.51 -12.91
N GLN A 319 -19.84 0.66 -13.28
CA GLN A 319 -20.13 -0.57 -12.54
C GLN A 319 -18.91 -1.50 -12.43
N GLN A 320 -18.15 -1.63 -13.53
CA GLN A 320 -16.94 -2.42 -13.54
C GLN A 320 -15.86 -1.81 -12.61
N ALA A 321 -15.71 -0.49 -12.63
CA ALA A 321 -14.77 0.21 -11.78
C ALA A 321 -15.15 0.12 -10.28
N GLU A 322 -16.45 0.18 -9.96
CA GLU A 322 -16.97 -0.05 -8.61
C GLU A 322 -16.69 -1.48 -8.10
N SER A 323 -16.92 -2.49 -8.94
CA SER A 323 -16.60 -3.89 -8.61
C SER A 323 -15.12 -4.07 -8.28
N ARG A 324 -14.22 -3.51 -9.10
CA ARG A 324 -12.77 -3.56 -8.86
C ARG A 324 -12.37 -2.81 -7.59
N LEU A 325 -12.99 -1.64 -7.35
CA LEU A 325 -12.77 -0.87 -6.13
C LEU A 325 -13.21 -1.66 -4.88
N MET A 326 -14.31 -2.40 -4.97
CA MET A 326 -14.75 -3.28 -3.90
C MET A 326 -13.70 -4.38 -3.64
N GLU A 327 -13.18 -5.03 -4.68
CA GLU A 327 -12.16 -6.08 -4.55
C GLU A 327 -10.83 -5.57 -3.94
N ILE A 328 -10.35 -4.38 -4.32
CA ILE A 328 -9.15 -3.83 -3.66
C ILE A 328 -9.45 -3.46 -2.21
N SER A 329 -10.67 -3.01 -1.90
CA SER A 329 -11.06 -2.62 -0.56
C SER A 329 -11.13 -3.82 0.38
N THR A 330 -11.58 -4.99 -0.11
CA THR A 330 -11.59 -6.23 0.67
C THR A 330 -10.16 -6.71 0.94
N LEU A 331 -9.29 -6.71 -0.08
CA LEU A 331 -7.87 -7.02 0.07
C LEU A 331 -7.19 -6.08 1.07
N GLN A 332 -7.46 -4.77 0.98
CA GLN A 332 -6.91 -3.78 1.90
C GLN A 332 -7.36 -4.03 3.34
N MET A 333 -8.64 -4.32 3.55
CA MET A 333 -9.18 -4.61 4.87
C MET A 333 -8.55 -5.86 5.48
N GLU A 334 -8.38 -6.91 4.67
CA GLU A 334 -7.71 -8.14 5.09
C GLU A 334 -6.27 -7.86 5.52
N LEU A 335 -5.51 -7.12 4.70
CA LEU A 335 -4.12 -6.76 5.00
C LEU A 335 -3.99 -5.92 6.29
N VAL A 336 -4.86 -4.92 6.47
CA VAL A 336 -4.85 -4.08 7.68
C VAL A 336 -5.22 -4.89 8.92
N THR A 337 -6.21 -5.77 8.83
CA THR A 337 -6.61 -6.67 9.92
C THR A 337 -5.45 -7.59 10.30
N HIS A 338 -4.79 -8.16 9.29
CA HIS A 338 -3.65 -9.03 9.47
C HIS A 338 -2.47 -8.30 10.12
N LEU A 339 -2.12 -7.11 9.62
CA LEU A 339 -1.06 -6.26 10.16
C LEU A 339 -1.32 -5.88 11.62
N THR A 340 -2.57 -5.61 11.99
CA THR A 340 -2.95 -5.29 13.37
C THR A 340 -2.69 -6.46 14.30
N LYS A 341 -3.16 -7.66 13.94
CA LYS A 341 -2.89 -8.89 14.69
C LYS A 341 -1.39 -9.19 14.77
N GLN A 342 -0.67 -9.01 13.67
CA GLN A 342 0.76 -9.26 13.59
C GLN A 342 1.57 -8.28 14.44
N THR A 343 1.13 -7.02 14.58
CA THR A 343 1.80 -6.02 15.42
C THR A 343 1.82 -6.46 16.88
N GLU A 344 0.67 -6.88 17.42
CA GLU A 344 0.59 -7.38 18.80
C GLU A 344 1.49 -8.61 19.03
N GLN A 345 1.51 -9.54 18.07
CA GLN A 345 2.36 -10.74 18.16
C GLN A 345 3.85 -10.40 18.09
N THR A 346 4.22 -9.44 17.24
CA THR A 346 5.62 -9.02 17.04
C THR A 346 6.14 -8.29 18.28
N GLU A 347 5.34 -7.43 18.90
CA GLU A 347 5.70 -6.75 20.15
C GLU A 347 5.94 -7.75 21.28
N LYS A 348 5.06 -8.75 21.44
CA LYS A 348 5.25 -9.82 22.43
C LYS A 348 6.55 -10.60 22.22
N LEU A 349 6.82 -11.01 20.97
CA LEU A 349 8.06 -11.73 20.64
C LEU A 349 9.31 -10.88 20.88
N TYR A 350 9.22 -9.58 20.63
CA TYR A 350 10.32 -8.64 20.87
C TYR A 350 10.62 -8.49 22.37
N ASP A 351 9.58 -8.29 23.18
CA ASP A 351 9.71 -8.18 24.64
C ASP A 351 10.26 -9.49 25.24
N ASP A 352 9.77 -10.64 24.78
CA ASP A 352 10.25 -11.95 25.19
C ASP A 352 11.72 -12.16 24.83
N ALA A 353 12.15 -11.75 23.64
CA ALA A 353 13.54 -11.83 23.21
C ALA A 353 14.46 -10.95 24.06
N ILE A 354 14.04 -9.73 24.40
CA ILE A 354 14.81 -8.82 25.29
C ILE A 354 14.91 -9.40 26.70
N ALA A 355 13.78 -9.84 27.26
CA ALA A 355 13.76 -10.44 28.59
C ALA A 355 14.66 -11.68 28.65
N THR A 356 14.63 -12.51 27.61
CA THR A 356 15.48 -13.68 27.46
C THR A 356 16.95 -13.32 27.34
N ALA A 357 17.31 -12.31 26.55
CA ALA A 357 18.69 -11.82 26.45
C ALA A 357 19.23 -11.34 27.81
N ALA A 358 18.45 -10.51 28.53
CA ALA A 358 18.84 -9.99 29.84
C ALA A 358 19.00 -11.08 30.90
N THR A 359 18.21 -12.14 30.83
CA THR A 359 18.27 -13.28 31.77
C THR A 359 19.44 -14.21 31.45
N VAL A 360 19.73 -14.47 30.18
CA VAL A 360 20.93 -15.22 29.75
C VAL A 360 22.22 -14.46 30.12
N GLU A 361 22.25 -13.14 29.93
CA GLU A 361 23.39 -12.31 30.33
C GLU A 361 23.67 -12.43 31.84
N LYS A 362 22.64 -12.25 32.67
CA LYS A 362 22.73 -12.42 34.12
C LYS A 362 23.16 -13.85 34.51
N GLY A 363 22.62 -14.86 33.84
CA GLY A 363 22.99 -16.26 34.03
C GLY A 363 24.46 -16.51 33.73
N ASN A 364 24.98 -15.96 32.63
CA ASN A 364 26.39 -16.08 32.26
C ASN A 364 27.32 -15.42 33.28
N VAL A 365 26.95 -14.27 33.84
CA VAL A 365 27.69 -13.64 34.95
C VAL A 365 27.71 -14.54 36.18
N GLN A 366 26.55 -15.08 36.58
CA GLN A 366 26.45 -15.98 37.73
C GLN A 366 27.28 -17.27 37.54
N LEU A 367 27.31 -17.84 36.34
CA LEU A 367 28.14 -19.01 36.02
C LEU A 367 29.63 -18.69 36.13
N LYS A 368 30.05 -17.50 35.67
CA LYS A 368 31.45 -17.04 35.78
C LYS A 368 31.85 -16.85 37.25
N GLU A 369 30.97 -16.28 38.06
CA GLU A 369 31.17 -16.13 39.49
C GLU A 369 31.18 -17.47 40.22
N ALA A 370 30.25 -18.38 39.91
CA ALA A 370 30.20 -19.72 40.49
C ALA A 370 31.49 -20.50 40.18
N ARG A 371 32.00 -20.39 38.95
CA ARG A 371 33.30 -20.97 38.56
C ARG A 371 34.47 -20.37 39.33
N ARG A 372 34.41 -19.08 39.67
CA ARG A 372 35.43 -18.42 40.50
C ARG A 372 35.35 -18.92 41.94
N ARG A 373 34.15 -18.91 42.56
CA ARG A 373 33.93 -19.45 43.91
C ARG A 373 34.34 -20.92 44.03
N ALA A 374 34.01 -21.75 43.05
CA ALA A 374 34.40 -23.16 43.05
C ALA A 374 35.92 -23.38 42.96
N ARG A 375 36.66 -22.45 42.36
CA ARG A 375 38.14 -22.51 42.33
C ARG A 375 38.72 -22.05 43.66
N ASP A 376 38.16 -21.00 44.23
CA ASP A 376 38.61 -20.46 45.50
C ASP A 376 38.29 -21.43 46.66
N SER A 377 37.12 -22.08 46.65
CA SER A 377 36.77 -23.11 47.63
C SER A 377 37.72 -24.32 47.58
N ARG A 378 38.12 -24.77 46.39
CA ARG A 378 39.11 -25.85 46.24
C ARG A 378 40.47 -25.47 46.83
N LYS A 379 40.90 -24.22 46.66
CA LYS A 379 42.16 -23.74 47.28
C LYS A 379 42.07 -23.75 48.80
N TRP A 380 40.97 -23.26 49.36
CA TRP A 380 40.74 -23.27 50.81
C TRP A 380 40.65 -24.68 51.39
N ILE A 381 39.96 -25.60 50.71
CA ILE A 381 39.91 -27.02 51.10
C ILE A 381 41.31 -27.63 51.11
N LEU A 382 42.14 -27.38 50.09
CA LEU A 382 43.52 -27.86 50.06
C LEU A 382 44.36 -27.30 51.21
N LEU A 383 44.23 -25.99 51.49
CA LEU A 383 44.95 -25.33 52.57
C LEU A 383 44.54 -25.89 53.94
N PHE A 384 43.24 -26.13 54.14
CA PHE A 384 42.72 -26.78 55.33
C PHE A 384 43.25 -28.21 55.51
N LEU A 385 43.27 -29.00 54.43
CA LEU A 385 43.73 -30.40 54.47
C LEU A 385 45.23 -30.48 54.81
N ILE A 386 46.04 -29.59 54.22
CA ILE A 386 47.46 -29.47 54.55
C ILE A 386 47.65 -29.05 56.01
N GLY A 387 46.92 -28.02 56.47
CA GLY A 387 46.98 -27.55 57.85
C GLY A 387 46.60 -28.64 58.86
N ALA A 388 45.49 -29.34 58.62
CA ALA A 388 45.05 -30.44 59.47
C ALA A 388 46.07 -31.60 59.50
N SER A 389 46.70 -31.92 58.35
CA SER A 389 47.74 -32.95 58.30
C SER A 389 48.99 -32.58 59.12
N LEU A 390 49.42 -31.31 59.09
CA LEU A 390 50.53 -30.82 59.90
C LEU A 390 50.19 -30.81 61.39
N SER A 391 48.97 -30.40 61.75
CA SER A 391 48.51 -30.43 63.15
C SER A 391 48.50 -31.85 63.72
N LEU A 392 48.05 -32.84 62.94
CA LEU A 392 48.10 -34.26 63.35
C LEU A 392 49.53 -34.77 63.52
N LEU A 393 50.45 -34.37 62.64
CA LEU A 393 51.87 -34.73 62.75
C LEU A 393 52.47 -34.17 64.04
N PHE A 394 52.18 -32.91 64.38
CA PHE A 394 52.68 -32.27 65.60
C PHE A 394 52.10 -32.90 66.87
N LEU A 395 50.81 -33.25 66.87
CA LEU A 395 50.14 -33.90 67.99
C LEU A 395 50.57 -35.36 68.19
N HIS A 396 51.12 -36.01 67.17
CA HIS A 396 51.71 -37.34 67.29
C HIS A 396 53.17 -37.30 67.73
N TYR A 397 53.89 -36.22 67.41
CA TYR A 397 55.31 -36.09 67.76
C TYR A 397 55.55 -35.66 69.22
N TYR A 398 54.53 -35.08 69.86
CA TYR A 398 54.55 -34.60 71.25
C TYR A 398 53.54 -35.38 72.08
#